data_AF-A0AAF3F8F2-F1
#
_entry.id   AF-A0AAF3F8F2-F1
#
_cell.length_a   1.000
_cell.length_b   1.000
_cell.length_c   1.000
_cell.angle_alpha   90.00
_cell.angle_beta   90.00
_cell.angle_gamma   90.00
#
_symmetry.space_group_name_H-M   'P 1'
#
loop_
_entity.id
_entity.type
_entity.pdbx_description
1 polymer ?
#
loop_
_entity_poly.entity_id
_entity_poly.type
_entity_poly.pdbx_seq_one_letter_code
_entity_poly.pdbx_strand_id
1 'polypeptide(L)'
;MIDYQFKEELTQKRERVEDLFYFEGSKVGRGTYGLVFKAIPKTQNERYPKKEYALKLIEGNGFSTSACREIALLRELKHPNLIRLQRVFLTNEKKVWLLLDYAEHDLWHIIKYHRGK
;
A
#
# COMPACT_ATOMS: atom_id res chain seq x y z
N MET A 1 23.11 17.13 -12.18
CA MET A 1 22.23 16.66 -13.27
C MET A 1 22.20 15.15 -13.19
N ILE A 2 21.03 14.50 -13.25
CA ILE A 2 20.97 13.02 -13.24
C ILE A 2 21.41 12.52 -14.62
N ASP A 3 22.22 11.47 -14.64
CA ASP A 3 22.64 10.79 -15.86
C ASP A 3 21.43 10.23 -16.64
N TYR A 4 21.44 10.43 -17.96
CA TYR A 4 20.31 10.06 -18.83
C TYR A 4 20.10 8.55 -18.88
N GLN A 5 21.19 7.79 -19.06
CA GLN A 5 21.12 6.33 -19.16
C GLN A 5 20.60 5.74 -17.85
N PHE A 6 21.08 6.25 -16.71
CA PHE A 6 20.60 5.86 -15.38
C PHE A 6 19.10 6.15 -15.19
N LYS A 7 18.62 7.31 -15.65
CA LYS A 7 17.19 7.65 -15.57
C LYS A 7 16.35 6.71 -16.42
N GLU A 8 16.78 6.40 -17.63
CA GLU A 8 16.06 5.51 -18.54
C GLU A 8 15.97 4.09 -17.98
N GLU A 9 17.08 3.55 -17.48
CA GLU A 9 17.14 2.23 -16.85
C GLU A 9 16.18 2.13 -15.65
N LEU A 10 16.20 3.13 -14.75
CA LEU A 10 15.29 3.17 -13.61
C LEU A 10 13.82 3.30 -14.03
N THR A 11 13.55 3.96 -15.15
CA THR A 11 12.17 4.12 -15.65
C THR A 11 11.65 2.79 -16.21
N GLN A 12 12.49 2.02 -16.90
CA GLN A 12 12.13 0.70 -17.43
C GLN A 12 11.97 -0.34 -16.31
N LYS A 13 12.82 -0.30 -15.27
CA LYS A 13 12.78 -1.25 -14.15
C LYS A 13 11.74 -0.92 -13.08
N ARG A 14 11.14 0.28 -13.10
CA ARG A 14 10.20 0.71 -12.05
C ARG A 14 8.90 -0.09 -12.13
N GLU A 15 8.67 -0.90 -11.11
CA GLU A 15 7.38 -1.54 -10.88
C GLU A 15 6.33 -0.50 -10.52
N ARG A 16 5.24 -0.48 -11.29
CA ARG A 16 4.07 0.36 -11.03
C ARG A 16 2.98 -0.45 -10.36
N VAL A 17 2.21 0.20 -9.50
CA VAL A 17 1.19 -0.49 -8.70
C VAL A 17 0.03 -0.94 -9.60
N GLU A 18 -0.34 -0.11 -10.55
CA GLU A 18 -1.37 -0.34 -11.56
C GLU A 18 -1.03 -1.50 -12.50
N ASP A 19 0.25 -1.81 -12.71
CA ASP A 19 0.68 -2.95 -13.55
C ASP A 19 0.63 -4.27 -12.77
N LEU A 20 0.80 -4.21 -11.45
CA LEU A 20 0.93 -5.39 -10.60
C LEU A 20 -0.37 -5.82 -9.90
N PHE A 21 -1.30 -4.90 -9.66
CA PHE A 21 -2.52 -5.18 -8.87
C PHE A 21 -3.80 -4.68 -9.54
N TYR A 22 -4.89 -5.44 -9.35
CA TYR A 22 -6.25 -4.97 -9.56
C TYR A 22 -6.78 -4.33 -8.28
N PHE A 23 -7.19 -3.06 -8.32
CA PHE A 23 -7.74 -2.34 -7.15
C PHE A 23 -8.76 -1.25 -7.52
N GLU A 24 -8.99 -1.00 -8.81
CA GLU A 24 -9.98 -0.03 -9.28
C GLU A 24 -11.39 -0.41 -8.79
N GLY A 25 -12.18 0.57 -8.37
CA GLY A 25 -13.51 0.36 -7.79
C GLY A 25 -13.53 -0.28 -6.40
N SER A 26 -12.40 -0.76 -5.88
CA SER A 26 -12.32 -1.56 -4.64
C SER A 26 -11.91 -0.74 -3.42
N LYS A 27 -12.39 0.51 -3.33
CA LYS A 27 -12.08 1.40 -2.20
C LYS A 27 -12.82 0.92 -0.94
N VAL A 28 -12.07 0.60 0.11
CA VAL A 28 -12.61 0.10 1.39
C VAL A 28 -12.56 1.14 2.51
N GLY A 29 -11.72 2.15 2.38
CA GLY A 29 -11.56 3.15 3.44
C GLY A 29 -11.11 4.51 2.94
N ARG A 30 -11.51 5.55 3.66
CA ARG A 30 -10.96 6.90 3.58
C ARG A 30 -10.78 7.40 5.00
N GLY A 31 -9.57 7.86 5.32
CA GLY A 31 -9.29 8.51 6.59
C GLY A 31 -8.31 9.65 6.41
N THR A 32 -7.93 10.29 7.52
CA THR A 32 -6.93 11.37 7.54
C THR A 32 -5.59 10.97 6.92
N TYR A 33 -5.27 9.67 6.93
CA TYR A 33 -4.01 9.11 6.46
C TYR A 33 -4.05 8.65 4.99
N GLY A 34 -5.17 8.88 4.29
CA GLY A 34 -5.31 8.62 2.86
C GLY A 34 -6.43 7.65 2.48
N LEU A 35 -6.27 7.04 1.30
CA LEU A 35 -7.24 6.14 0.69
C LEU A 35 -6.75 4.69 0.79
N VAL A 36 -7.63 3.77 1.14
CA VAL A 36 -7.30 2.34 1.20
C VAL A 36 -8.19 1.57 0.22
N PHE A 37 -7.55 0.73 -0.57
CA PHE A 37 -8.17 -0.14 -1.55
C PHE A 37 -7.88 -1.60 -1.23
N LYS A 38 -8.86 -2.47 -1.48
CA LYS A 38 -8.64 -3.92 -1.52
C LYS A 38 -8.01 -4.24 -2.87
N ALA A 39 -6.88 -4.94 -2.85
CA ALA A 39 -6.07 -5.20 -4.03
C ALA A 39 -5.78 -6.69 -4.20
N ILE A 40 -5.77 -7.16 -5.45
CA ILE A 40 -5.44 -8.55 -5.81
C ILE A 40 -4.30 -8.54 -6.83
N PRO A 41 -3.24 -9.36 -6.69
CA PRO A 41 -2.18 -9.44 -7.68
C PRO A 41 -2.71 -9.85 -9.06
N LYS A 42 -2.26 -9.17 -10.12
CA LYS A 42 -2.63 -9.56 -11.50
C LYS A 42 -1.97 -10.87 -11.91
N THR A 43 -0.74 -11.08 -11.46
CA THR A 43 0.04 -12.30 -11.72
C THR A 43 0.52 -12.89 -10.41
N GLN A 44 0.22 -14.17 -10.20
CA GLN A 44 0.70 -14.91 -9.03
C GLN A 44 2.17 -15.27 -9.20
N ASN A 45 2.98 -14.99 -8.17
CA ASN A 45 4.36 -15.45 -8.07
C ASN A 45 4.75 -15.60 -6.59
N GLU A 46 5.98 -16.02 -6.33
CA GLU A 46 6.48 -16.19 -4.96
C GLU A 46 6.45 -14.89 -4.14
N ARG A 47 6.64 -13.73 -4.79
CA ARG A 47 6.61 -12.41 -4.16
C ARG A 47 5.19 -11.97 -3.82
N TYR A 48 4.22 -12.27 -4.68
CA TYR A 48 2.81 -11.93 -4.52
C TYR A 48 1.93 -13.17 -4.73
N PRO A 49 1.74 -13.99 -3.67
CA PRO A 49 0.81 -15.10 -3.71
C PRO A 49 -0.63 -14.62 -3.95
N LYS A 50 -1.49 -15.53 -4.42
CA LYS A 50 -2.91 -15.25 -4.69
C LYS A 50 -3.70 -15.06 -3.38
N LYS A 51 -3.57 -13.87 -2.81
CA LYS A 51 -4.30 -13.39 -1.63
C LYS A 51 -4.63 -11.91 -1.78
N GLU A 52 -5.47 -11.41 -0.89
CA GLU A 52 -5.89 -10.02 -0.85
C GLU A 52 -4.87 -9.17 -0.10
N TYR A 53 -4.69 -7.94 -0.58
CA TYR A 53 -3.81 -6.94 0.00
C TYR A 53 -4.55 -5.64 0.27
N ALA A 54 -4.11 -4.91 1.29
CA ALA A 54 -4.53 -3.53 1.50
C ALA A 54 -3.55 -2.61 0.80
N LEU A 55 -4.04 -1.85 -0.17
CA LEU A 55 -3.25 -0.86 -0.89
C LEU A 55 -3.61 0.53 -0.38
N LYS A 56 -2.70 1.16 0.34
CA LYS A 56 -2.88 2.49 0.94
C LYS A 56 -2.19 3.56 0.09
N LEU A 57 -2.95 4.49 -0.46
CA LEU A 57 -2.46 5.73 -1.04
C LEU A 57 -2.33 6.78 0.07
N ILE A 58 -1.13 7.25 0.32
CA ILE A 58 -0.91 8.38 1.23
C ILE A 58 -1.32 9.66 0.49
N GLU A 59 -2.31 10.37 1.02
CA GLU A 59 -2.74 11.67 0.50
C GLU A 59 -1.72 12.75 0.91
N GLY A 60 -1.24 13.54 -0.07
CA GLY A 60 -0.26 14.60 0.13
C GLY A 60 0.76 14.66 -1.01
N ASN A 61 1.40 15.82 -1.19
CA ASN A 61 2.46 15.99 -2.17
C ASN A 61 3.79 15.48 -1.62
N GLY A 62 4.26 14.32 -2.06
CA GLY A 62 5.57 13.76 -1.70
C GLY A 62 5.63 13.12 -0.31
N PHE A 63 6.81 13.16 0.30
CA PHE A 63 7.09 12.50 1.59
C PHE A 63 6.75 13.42 2.76
N SER A 64 5.54 13.28 3.32
CA SER A 64 5.22 13.90 4.61
C SER A 64 6.01 13.26 5.75
N THR A 65 6.20 13.97 6.86
CA THR A 65 6.83 13.43 8.06
C THR A 65 6.12 12.17 8.57
N SER A 66 4.79 12.15 8.47
CA SER A 66 3.96 10.98 8.77
C SER A 66 4.28 9.81 7.85
N ALA A 67 4.37 10.03 6.53
CA ALA A 67 4.73 8.99 5.56
C ALA A 67 6.12 8.41 5.80
N CYS A 68 7.12 9.28 6.05
CA CYS A 68 8.49 8.86 6.36
C CYS A 68 8.53 7.98 7.61
N ARG A 69 7.87 8.40 8.69
CA ARG A 69 7.81 7.63 9.95
C ARG A 69 7.11 6.30 9.76
N GLU A 70 5.99 6.29 9.06
CA GLU A 70 5.23 5.06 8.80
C GLU A 70 6.06 4.06 7.99
N ILE A 71 6.71 4.49 6.92
CA ILE A 71 7.60 3.62 6.11
C ILE A 71 8.78 3.14 6.95
N ALA A 72 9.46 4.02 7.68
CA ALA A 72 10.64 3.66 8.46
C ALA A 72 10.31 2.61 9.54
N LEU A 73 9.21 2.80 10.28
CA LEU A 73 8.80 1.87 11.32
C LEU A 73 8.32 0.54 10.74
N LEU A 74 7.42 0.56 9.76
CA LEU A 74 6.84 -0.68 9.21
C LEU A 74 7.85 -1.52 8.42
N ARG A 75 8.97 -0.93 7.96
CA ARG A 75 10.07 -1.69 7.34
C ARG A 75 10.82 -2.57 8.34
N GLU A 76 10.97 -2.12 9.59
CA GLU A 76 11.73 -2.83 10.62
C GLU A 76 10.83 -3.74 11.48
N LEU A 77 9.56 -3.37 11.66
CA LEU A 77 8.63 -4.11 12.51
C LEU A 77 8.20 -5.44 11.86
N LYS A 78 8.52 -6.55 12.53
CA LYS A 78 8.11 -7.90 12.13
C LYS A 78 7.56 -8.67 13.34
N HIS A 79 6.24 -8.67 13.48
CA HIS A 79 5.55 -9.37 14.56
C HIS A 79 4.18 -9.88 14.07
N PRO A 80 3.71 -11.08 14.46
CA PRO A 80 2.44 -11.65 13.99
C PRO A 80 1.20 -10.78 14.29
N ASN A 81 1.24 -9.96 15.35
CA ASN A 81 0.15 -9.05 15.71
C ASN A 81 0.30 -7.62 15.17
N LEU A 82 1.30 -7.37 14.32
CA LEU A 82 1.50 -6.09 13.66
C LEU A 82 1.24 -6.24 12.16
N ILE A 83 0.58 -5.25 11.57
CA ILE A 83 0.40 -5.22 10.12
C ILE A 83 1.76 -5.13 9.44
N ARG A 84 1.96 -5.97 8.42
CA ARG A 84 3.24 -6.05 7.72
C ARG A 84 3.21 -5.25 6.43
N LEU A 85 4.20 -4.38 6.27
CA LEU A 85 4.49 -3.73 4.99
C LEU A 85 5.14 -4.74 4.05
N GLN A 86 4.49 -4.98 2.92
CA GLN A 86 4.98 -5.88 1.88
C GLN A 86 5.83 -5.10 0.87
N ARG A 87 5.38 -3.90 0.50
CA ARG A 87 6.10 -3.04 -0.45
C ARG A 87 5.70 -1.57 -0.41
N VAL A 88 6.58 -0.73 -0.94
CA VAL A 88 6.33 0.69 -1.21
C VAL A 88 6.45 0.94 -2.71
N PHE A 89 5.46 1.61 -3.30
CA PHE A 89 5.51 2.10 -4.68
C PHE A 89 5.54 3.62 -4.70
N LEU A 90 6.43 4.18 -5.53
CA LEU A 90 6.59 5.62 -5.71
C LEU A 90 6.27 5.96 -7.17
N THR A 91 5.28 6.81 -7.38
CA THR A 91 4.88 7.23 -8.73
C THR A 91 5.57 8.54 -9.14
N ASN A 92 5.54 8.85 -10.44
CA ASN A 92 6.13 10.07 -10.98
C ASN A 92 5.38 11.32 -10.51
N GLU A 93 4.09 11.19 -10.17
CA GLU A 93 3.24 12.23 -9.60
C GLU A 93 3.49 12.45 -8.09
N LYS A 94 4.60 11.92 -7.56
CA LYS A 94 4.99 12.00 -6.14
C LYS A 94 3.96 11.37 -5.19
N LYS A 95 3.17 10.41 -5.67
CA LYS A 95 2.28 9.61 -4.83
C LYS A 95 3.04 8.45 -4.20
N VAL A 96 2.69 8.14 -2.96
CA VAL A 96 3.26 7.04 -2.19
C VAL A 96 2.18 6.01 -1.92
N TRP A 97 2.43 4.78 -2.36
CA TRP A 97 1.57 3.64 -2.11
C TRP A 97 2.25 2.65 -1.19
N LEU A 98 1.54 2.22 -0.15
CA LEU A 98 1.95 1.15 0.75
C LEU A 98 1.11 -0.09 0.46
N LEU A 99 1.77 -1.21 0.18
CA LEU A 99 1.15 -2.52 0.08
C LEU A 99 1.29 -3.24 1.41
N LEU A 100 0.15 -3.57 2.01
CA LEU A 100 0.04 -4.20 3.32
C LEU A 100 -0.78 -5.49 3.22
N ASP A 101 -0.67 -6.36 4.21
CA ASP A 101 -1.59 -7.50 4.33
C ASP A 101 -3.03 -6.99 4.59
N TYR A 102 -4.01 -7.54 3.87
CA TYR A 102 -5.41 -7.17 4.05
C TYR A 102 -5.99 -7.80 5.31
N ALA A 103 -6.72 -7.00 6.09
CA ALA A 103 -7.52 -7.46 7.21
C ALA A 103 -9.00 -7.19 6.89
N GLU A 104 -9.80 -8.24 6.79
CA GLU A 104 -11.24 -8.16 6.47
C GLU A 104 -12.05 -7.50 7.61
N HIS A 105 -11.54 -7.56 8.84
CA HIS A 105 -12.25 -7.09 10.01
C HIS A 105 -11.38 -6.18 10.88
N ASP A 106 -12.04 -5.23 11.53
CA ASP A 106 -11.50 -4.43 12.61
C ASP A 106 -12.48 -4.42 13.79
N LEU A 107 -11.97 -4.10 14.98
CA LEU A 107 -12.76 -4.09 16.20
C LEU A 107 -13.90 -3.07 16.16
N TRP A 108 -13.75 -1.94 15.44
CA TRP A 108 -14.80 -0.93 15.38
C TRP A 108 -16.05 -1.47 14.69
N HIS A 109 -15.89 -2.13 13.54
CA HIS A 109 -17.00 -2.76 12.83
C HIS A 109 -17.60 -3.93 13.62
N ILE A 110 -16.77 -4.77 14.25
CA ILE A 110 -17.23 -5.89 15.08
C ILE A 110 -18.08 -5.39 16.26
N ILE A 111 -17.57 -4.41 17.02
CA ILE A 111 -18.27 -3.86 18.18
C ILE A 111 -19.58 -3.20 17.74
N LYS A 112 -19.56 -2.43 16.65
CA LYS A 112 -20.76 -1.78 16.10
C LYS A 112 -21.84 -2.79 15.71
N TYR A 113 -21.46 -3.90 15.08
CA TYR A 113 -22.38 -4.98 14.70
C TYR A 113 -23.11 -5.57 15.93
N HIS A 114 -22.39 -5.77 17.04
CA HIS A 114 -22.97 -6.35 18.25
C HIS A 114 -23.72 -5.35 19.13
N ARG A 115 -23.42 -4.05 19.10
CA ARG A 115 -24.18 -3.02 19.84
C ARG A 115 -25.57 -2.73 19.28
N GLY A 116 -25.80 -3.06 18.00
CA GLY A 116 -27.07 -2.87 17.31
C GLY A 116 -28.02 -4.08 17.39
N LYS A 117 -27.62 -5.14 18.09
CA LYS A 117 -28.49 -6.26 18.49
C LYS A 117 -28.88 -6.08 19.95
#